data_AF-A0A6J0XRB5-F1
#
_entry.id   AF-A0A6J0XRB5-F1
#
_cell.length_a   1.000
_cell.length_b   1.000
_cell.length_c   1.000
_cell.angle_alpha   90.00
_cell.angle_beta   90.00
_cell.angle_gamma   90.00
#
_symmetry.space_group_name_H-M   'P 1'
#
loop_
_entity.id
_entity.type
_entity.pdbx_description
1 polymer ?
#
loop_
_entity_poly.entity_id
_entity_poly.type
_entity_poly.pdbx_seq_one_letter_code
_entity_poly.pdbx_strand_id
1 'polypeptide(L)'
;VSFASFCSSLSPPRLGLIFVVNDSEDVDGMQDAGVAILRAYNYVAQEVDDYHAFQILTHMYNKVRTGERVKVEHVVTVLEKKYPYVEVNSILGIDSAYDQNRKEARSYYEQTGVGPLPVVLFNGMPFEKEQLDPDELETITMHKILETTTFFQRAVYLVSSVSEFERF
;
A
#
# COMPACT_ATOMS: atom_id res chain seq x y z
N VAL A 1 -8.96 17.32 -7.04
CA VAL A 1 -9.77 16.08 -7.08
C VAL A 1 -8.90 15.03 -6.42
N SER A 2 -9.28 14.48 -5.27
CA SER A 2 -8.38 13.60 -4.50
C SER A 2 -8.18 12.25 -5.19
N PHE A 3 -7.01 11.64 -5.01
CA PHE A 3 -6.62 10.27 -5.40
C PHE A 3 -7.73 9.20 -5.18
N ALA A 4 -8.60 9.39 -4.18
CA ALA A 4 -9.77 8.54 -3.93
C ALA A 4 -10.82 8.53 -5.08
N SER A 5 -10.96 9.65 -5.81
CA SER A 5 -11.86 9.73 -6.98
C SER A 5 -11.34 8.97 -8.20
N PHE A 6 -10.01 8.78 -8.31
CA PHE A 6 -9.39 8.03 -9.40
C PHE A 6 -9.68 6.52 -9.30
N CYS A 7 -9.74 5.95 -8.08
CA CYS A 7 -10.04 4.53 -7.89
C CYS A 7 -11.44 4.09 -8.35
N SER A 8 -12.37 5.02 -8.64
CA SER A 8 -13.78 4.69 -8.90
C SER A 8 -14.22 4.66 -10.37
N SER A 9 -13.45 5.20 -11.34
CA SER A 9 -14.00 5.53 -12.68
C SER A 9 -13.44 4.77 -13.89
N LEU A 10 -12.32 4.06 -13.81
CA LEU A 10 -11.82 3.20 -14.89
C LEU A 10 -11.35 1.85 -14.33
N SER A 11 -11.56 0.77 -15.08
CA SER A 11 -11.18 -0.62 -14.74
C SER A 11 -9.86 -0.68 -13.94
N PRO A 12 -9.83 -1.32 -12.75
CA PRO A 12 -9.08 -0.77 -11.64
C PRO A 12 -7.59 -1.10 -11.76
N PRO A 13 -6.68 -0.10 -11.72
CA PRO A 13 -5.30 -0.39 -11.41
C PRO A 13 -5.27 -1.18 -10.09
N ARG A 14 -4.61 -2.34 -10.08
CA ARG A 14 -4.43 -3.13 -8.85
C ARG A 14 -3.45 -2.38 -7.96
N LEU A 15 -3.95 -1.79 -6.89
CA LEU A 15 -3.13 -1.13 -5.89
C LEU A 15 -2.70 -2.16 -4.84
N GLY A 16 -1.39 -2.29 -4.65
CA GLY A 16 -0.80 -3.06 -3.56
C GLY A 16 0.00 -2.15 -2.65
N LEU A 17 0.00 -2.46 -1.36
CA LEU A 17 0.81 -1.78 -0.35
C LEU A 17 1.74 -2.81 0.30
N ILE A 18 3.00 -2.45 0.45
CA ILE A 18 3.98 -3.26 1.18
C ILE A 18 4.48 -2.39 2.32
N PHE A 19 4.23 -2.84 3.54
CA PHE A 19 4.68 -2.15 4.75
C PHE A 19 6.10 -2.60 5.09
N VAL A 20 7.06 -1.70 4.95
CA VAL A 20 8.43 -1.91 5.44
C VAL A 20 8.51 -1.32 6.85
N VAL A 21 8.42 -2.18 7.85
CA VAL A 21 8.48 -1.83 9.27
C VAL A 21 9.67 -2.53 9.94
N ASN A 22 9.89 -2.24 11.22
CA ASN A 22 10.92 -2.92 12.00
C ASN A 22 10.63 -4.42 12.08
N ASP A 23 11.62 -5.26 11.77
CA ASP A 23 11.52 -6.71 11.70
C ASP A 23 11.87 -7.42 13.01
N SER A 24 12.44 -6.69 13.99
CA SER A 24 12.86 -7.23 15.29
C SER A 24 11.70 -7.84 16.09
N GLU A 25 11.86 -9.09 16.54
CA GLU A 25 10.86 -9.81 17.35
C GLU A 25 10.62 -9.17 18.72
N ASP A 26 11.58 -8.40 19.22
CA ASP A 26 11.49 -7.72 20.52
C ASP A 26 10.63 -6.45 20.48
N VAL A 27 10.30 -5.96 19.28
CA VAL A 27 9.55 -4.72 19.08
C VAL A 27 8.08 -5.04 18.89
N ASP A 28 7.27 -4.52 19.80
CA ASP A 28 5.81 -4.64 19.78
C ASP A 28 5.13 -3.44 19.10
N GLY A 29 3.82 -3.57 18.83
CA GLY A 29 3.00 -2.50 18.29
C GLY A 29 2.68 -1.39 19.29
N MET A 30 3.09 -1.51 20.55
CA MET A 30 2.94 -0.48 21.57
C MET A 30 4.18 0.43 21.66
N GLN A 31 5.33 -0.04 21.17
CA GLN A 31 6.61 0.65 21.14
C GLN A 31 6.87 1.30 19.79
N ASP A 32 6.54 0.62 18.69
CA ASP A 32 6.79 1.09 17.33
C ASP A 32 5.48 1.38 16.58
N ALA A 33 5.36 2.62 16.08
CA ALA A 33 4.17 3.05 15.36
C ALA A 33 3.99 2.35 14.01
N GLY A 34 5.09 1.96 13.34
CA GLY A 34 5.02 1.21 12.09
C GLY A 34 4.48 -0.20 12.32
N VAL A 35 5.01 -0.91 13.32
CA VAL A 35 4.49 -2.23 13.74
C VAL A 35 3.03 -2.11 14.17
N ALA A 36 2.67 -1.04 14.87
CA ALA A 36 1.29 -0.78 15.28
C ALA A 36 0.33 -0.66 14.08
N ILE A 37 0.72 0.11 13.07
CA ILE A 37 -0.07 0.31 11.85
C ILE A 37 -0.21 -1.00 11.08
N LEU A 38 0.88 -1.78 10.94
CA LEU A 38 0.83 -3.07 10.25
C LEU A 38 -0.15 -4.03 10.93
N ARG A 39 -0.05 -4.19 12.26
CA ARG A 39 -0.92 -5.08 13.03
C ARG A 39 -2.38 -4.61 13.00
N ALA A 40 -2.61 -3.30 13.11
CA ALA A 40 -3.95 -2.73 12.98
C ALA A 40 -4.54 -2.94 11.58
N TYR A 41 -3.74 -2.82 10.53
CA TYR A 41 -4.15 -3.09 9.15
C TYR A 41 -4.53 -4.57 8.98
N ASN A 42 -3.65 -5.48 9.41
CA ASN A 42 -3.88 -6.92 9.33
C ASN A 42 -5.13 -7.35 10.11
N TYR A 43 -5.36 -6.79 11.30
CA TYR A 43 -6.58 -7.03 12.07
C TYR A 43 -7.85 -6.68 11.28
N VAL A 44 -7.92 -5.46 10.72
CA VAL A 44 -9.12 -5.04 9.97
C VAL A 44 -9.27 -5.82 8.67
N ALA A 45 -8.17 -6.15 8.00
CA ALA A 45 -8.20 -6.94 6.76
C ALA A 45 -8.73 -8.36 7.01
N GLN A 46 -8.36 -8.98 8.14
CA GLN A 46 -8.79 -10.34 8.50
C GLN A 46 -10.21 -10.38 9.09
N GLU A 47 -10.55 -9.43 9.96
CA GLU A 47 -11.84 -9.44 10.69
C GLU A 47 -12.97 -8.73 9.93
N VAL A 48 -12.66 -7.81 9.01
CA VAL A 48 -13.66 -6.99 8.29
C VAL A 48 -13.53 -7.16 6.79
N ASP A 49 -12.61 -6.42 6.16
CA ASP A 49 -12.27 -6.50 4.73
C ASP A 49 -11.06 -5.59 4.40
N ASP A 50 -10.51 -5.77 3.20
CA ASP A 50 -9.39 -4.98 2.69
C ASP A 50 -9.74 -3.49 2.50
N TYR A 51 -11.01 -3.18 2.21
CA TYR A 51 -11.48 -1.82 1.97
C TYR A 51 -11.45 -0.98 3.27
N HIS A 52 -12.00 -1.52 4.36
CA HIS A 52 -11.96 -0.91 5.67
C HIS A 52 -10.55 -0.88 6.24
N ALA A 53 -9.71 -1.87 5.91
CA ALA A 53 -8.29 -1.85 6.24
C ALA A 53 -7.58 -0.67 5.58
N PHE A 54 -7.84 -0.39 4.30
CA PHE A 54 -7.31 0.81 3.66
C PHE A 54 -7.86 2.10 4.29
N GLN A 55 -9.17 2.14 4.57
CA GLN A 55 -9.77 3.32 5.22
C GLN A 55 -9.16 3.61 6.60
N ILE A 56 -8.79 2.58 7.38
CA ILE A 56 -8.23 2.81 8.72
C ILE A 56 -6.89 3.54 8.65
N LEU A 57 -6.08 3.27 7.63
CA LEU A 57 -4.84 4.00 7.37
C LEU A 57 -5.14 5.49 7.18
N THR A 58 -6.10 5.83 6.32
CA THR A 58 -6.51 7.22 6.11
C THR A 58 -6.97 7.88 7.41
N HIS A 59 -7.67 7.14 8.28
CA HIS A 59 -8.14 7.67 9.56
C HIS A 59 -6.99 7.90 10.54
N MET A 60 -5.98 7.03 10.57
CA MET A 60 -4.77 7.19 11.37
C MET A 60 -3.95 8.39 10.90
N TYR A 61 -3.74 8.55 9.59
CA TYR A 61 -2.99 9.68 9.04
C TYR A 61 -3.70 11.03 9.20
N ASN A 62 -5.03 11.06 9.08
CA ASN A 62 -5.82 12.28 9.31
C ASN A 62 -5.77 12.78 10.76
N LYS A 63 -5.37 11.93 11.73
CA LYS A 63 -5.18 12.33 13.13
C LYS A 63 -3.84 13.02 13.37
N VAL A 64 -2.89 12.86 12.47
CA VAL A 64 -1.54 13.43 12.59
C VAL A 64 -1.54 14.84 12.04
N ARG A 65 -0.91 15.77 12.75
CA ARG A 65 -0.72 17.14 12.26
C ARG A 65 0.28 17.15 11.11
N THR A 66 0.06 18.02 10.13
CA THR A 66 0.96 18.19 8.98
C THR A 66 2.39 18.43 9.46
N GLY A 67 3.31 17.51 9.15
CA GLY A 67 4.72 17.56 9.55
C GLY A 67 5.10 16.76 10.81
N GLU A 68 4.13 16.21 11.54
CA GLU A 68 4.39 15.29 12.66
C GLU A 68 4.46 13.83 12.18
N ARG A 69 5.20 12.98 12.91
CA ARG A 69 5.25 11.53 12.65
C ARG A 69 4.07 10.84 13.32
N VAL A 70 3.57 9.77 12.71
CA VAL A 70 2.56 8.91 13.34
C VAL A 70 3.16 8.30 14.61
N LYS A 71 2.39 8.37 15.71
CA LYS A 71 2.73 7.77 17.00
C LYS A 71 1.75 6.65 17.31
N VAL A 72 2.17 5.73 18.17
CA VAL A 72 1.34 4.61 18.66
C VAL A 72 0.03 5.13 19.27
N GLU A 73 0.06 6.24 20.02
CA GLU A 73 -1.13 6.86 20.61
C GLU A 73 -2.23 7.16 19.59
N HIS A 74 -1.85 7.58 18.37
CA HIS A 74 -2.82 7.85 17.30
C HIS A 74 -3.49 6.56 16.80
N VAL A 75 -2.71 5.48 16.69
CA VAL A 75 -3.20 4.15 16.29
C VAL A 75 -4.17 3.61 17.33
N VAL A 76 -3.78 3.65 18.61
CA VAL A 76 -4.61 3.23 19.74
C VAL A 76 -5.93 4.00 19.76
N THR A 77 -5.87 5.34 19.68
CA THR A 77 -7.07 6.19 19.71
C THR A 77 -8.05 5.87 18.57
N VAL A 78 -7.53 5.56 17.37
CA VAL A 78 -8.37 5.20 16.22
C VAL A 78 -9.00 3.83 16.40
N LEU A 79 -8.24 2.85 16.91
CA LEU A 79 -8.73 1.51 17.19
C LEU A 79 -9.80 1.51 18.28
N GLU A 80 -9.56 2.17 19.43
CA GLU A 80 -10.54 2.26 20.52
C GLU A 80 -11.84 2.92 20.07
N LYS A 81 -11.74 3.97 19.25
CA LYS A 81 -12.92 4.68 18.75
C LYS A 81 -13.73 3.85 17.76
N LYS A 82 -13.06 3.06 16.91
CA LYS A 82 -13.71 2.29 15.84
C LYS A 82 -14.17 0.91 16.31
N TYR A 83 -13.45 0.31 17.26
CA TYR A 83 -13.70 -1.02 17.82
C TYR A 83 -13.66 -0.97 19.36
N PRO A 84 -14.65 -0.31 20.01
CA PRO A 84 -14.66 -0.13 21.46
C PRO A 84 -14.80 -1.45 22.24
N TYR A 85 -15.21 -2.53 21.56
CA TYR A 85 -15.42 -3.85 22.16
C TYR A 85 -14.18 -4.74 22.11
N VAL A 86 -13.09 -4.27 21.48
CA VAL A 86 -11.87 -5.06 21.28
C VAL A 86 -10.73 -4.43 22.05
N GLU A 87 -10.03 -5.24 22.84
CA GLU A 87 -8.88 -4.79 23.60
C GLU A 87 -7.72 -4.50 22.65
N VAL A 88 -7.25 -3.26 22.60
CA VAL A 88 -6.16 -2.86 21.70
C VAL A 88 -4.88 -3.66 21.95
N ASN A 89 -4.63 -4.07 23.19
CA ASN A 89 -3.50 -4.94 23.54
C ASN A 89 -3.58 -6.32 22.87
N SER A 90 -4.79 -6.85 22.58
CA SER A 90 -4.92 -8.10 21.83
C SER A 90 -4.46 -7.98 20.37
N ILE A 91 -4.50 -6.76 19.82
CA ILE A 91 -4.10 -6.47 18.44
C ILE A 91 -2.64 -5.99 18.36
N LEU A 92 -2.21 -5.14 19.30
CA LEU A 92 -0.89 -4.49 19.26
C LEU A 92 0.16 -5.17 20.14
N GLY A 93 -0.25 -5.98 21.12
CA GLY A 93 0.62 -6.62 22.10
C GLY A 93 1.57 -7.67 21.52
N ILE A 94 2.49 -8.16 22.34
CA ILE A 94 3.52 -9.13 21.95
C ILE A 94 2.92 -10.43 21.39
N ASP A 95 1.84 -10.92 22.01
CA ASP A 95 1.16 -12.17 21.61
C ASP A 95 0.12 -11.96 20.49
N SER A 96 0.21 -10.84 19.76
CA SER A 96 -0.74 -10.52 18.69
C SER A 96 -0.68 -11.57 17.57
N ALA A 97 -1.85 -12.09 17.21
CA ALA A 97 -2.00 -13.00 16.09
C ALA A 97 -1.82 -12.30 14.73
N TYR A 98 -1.75 -10.96 14.68
CA TYR A 98 -1.81 -10.14 13.45
C TYR A 98 -0.44 -9.64 12.96
N ASP A 99 0.65 -10.26 13.39
CA ASP A 99 2.02 -9.89 13.03
C ASP A 99 2.53 -10.61 11.77
N GLN A 100 1.64 -11.19 10.96
CA GLN A 100 2.04 -11.85 9.71
C GLN A 100 2.64 -10.86 8.70
N ASN A 101 3.46 -11.42 7.81
CA ASN A 101 4.10 -10.74 6.67
C ASN A 101 5.15 -9.69 7.02
N ARG A 102 5.44 -9.44 8.31
CA ARG A 102 6.45 -8.46 8.74
C ARG A 102 7.86 -8.78 8.22
N LYS A 103 8.32 -10.01 8.44
CA LYS A 103 9.63 -10.49 7.97
C LYS A 103 9.67 -10.66 6.46
N GLU A 104 8.58 -11.14 5.88
CA GLU A 104 8.47 -11.37 4.44
C GLU A 104 8.50 -10.06 3.66
N ALA A 105 7.79 -9.02 4.11
CA ALA A 105 7.80 -7.70 3.50
C ALA A 105 9.20 -7.06 3.56
N ARG A 106 9.91 -7.21 4.69
CA ARG A 106 11.29 -6.75 4.84
C ARG A 106 12.24 -7.51 3.89
N SER A 107 12.16 -8.83 3.87
CA SER A 107 12.96 -9.67 2.98
C SER A 107 12.70 -9.33 1.51
N TYR A 108 11.45 -9.05 1.14
CA TYR A 108 11.09 -8.64 -0.21
C TYR A 108 11.71 -7.28 -0.57
N TYR A 109 11.65 -6.30 0.34
CA TYR A 109 12.30 -5.01 0.15
C TYR A 109 13.82 -5.16 -0.07
N GLU A 110 14.48 -5.99 0.73
CA GLU A 110 15.92 -6.24 0.61
C GLU A 110 16.29 -6.99 -0.68
N GLN A 111 15.48 -7.95 -1.10
CA GLN A 111 15.68 -8.69 -2.36
C GLN A 111 15.44 -7.83 -3.60
N THR A 112 14.43 -6.97 -3.57
CA THR A 112 14.11 -6.11 -4.72
C THR A 112 15.14 -5.00 -4.91
N GLY A 113 15.90 -4.63 -3.88
CA GLY A 113 16.91 -3.58 -3.95
C GLY A 113 16.34 -2.23 -4.36
N VAL A 114 15.02 -2.04 -4.21
CA VAL A 114 14.36 -0.78 -4.47
C VAL A 114 14.94 0.25 -3.51
N GLY A 115 15.24 1.44 -4.02
CA GLY A 115 16.07 2.43 -3.35
C GLY A 115 15.51 2.99 -2.01
N PRO A 116 15.93 4.19 -1.60
CA PRO A 116 15.50 4.75 -0.32
C PRO A 116 13.98 4.94 -0.29
N LEU A 117 13.34 4.49 0.80
CA LEU A 117 11.90 4.64 1.03
C LEU A 117 11.48 6.11 1.19
N PRO A 118 10.23 6.47 0.84
CA PRO A 118 9.20 5.64 0.22
C PRO A 118 9.44 5.43 -1.29
N VAL A 119 9.07 4.25 -1.81
CA VAL A 119 9.15 3.92 -3.24
C VAL A 119 7.77 3.49 -3.74
N VAL A 120 7.37 3.99 -4.90
CA VAL A 120 6.17 3.56 -5.61
C VAL A 120 6.60 2.78 -6.85
N LEU A 121 5.94 1.64 -7.09
CA LEU A 121 6.19 0.79 -8.26
C LEU A 121 4.99 0.85 -9.21
N PHE A 122 5.24 1.12 -10.49
CA PHE A 122 4.24 1.01 -11.56
C PHE A 122 4.67 -0.09 -12.52
N ASN A 123 3.89 -1.17 -12.62
CA ASN A 123 4.21 -2.35 -13.43
C ASN A 123 5.65 -2.89 -13.21
N GLY A 124 6.11 -2.87 -11.96
CA GLY A 124 7.46 -3.32 -11.58
C GLY A 124 8.58 -2.28 -11.73
N MET A 125 8.29 -1.10 -12.29
CA MET A 125 9.26 -0.02 -12.45
C MET A 125 9.13 1.01 -11.32
N PRO A 126 10.22 1.37 -10.61
CA PRO A 126 10.17 2.40 -9.57
C PRO A 126 9.93 3.80 -10.16
N PHE A 127 9.14 4.60 -9.47
CA PHE A 127 9.06 6.04 -9.72
C PHE A 127 10.32 6.74 -9.20
N GLU A 128 10.71 7.80 -9.90
CA GLU A 128 11.73 8.73 -9.42
C GLU A 128 11.17 9.63 -8.32
N LYS A 129 12.04 10.21 -7.48
CA LYS A 129 11.60 10.98 -6.29
C LYS A 129 10.78 12.21 -6.67
N GLU A 130 11.12 12.81 -7.80
CA GLU A 130 10.46 13.95 -8.39
C GLU A 130 9.03 13.59 -8.82
N GLN A 131 8.81 12.33 -9.21
CA GLN A 131 7.49 11.82 -9.62
C GLN A 131 6.60 11.42 -8.43
N LEU A 132 7.12 11.50 -7.20
CA LEU A 132 6.37 11.19 -5.98
C LEU A 132 5.65 12.42 -5.40
N ASP A 133 5.70 13.57 -6.08
CA ASP A 133 4.92 14.74 -5.67
C ASP A 133 3.41 14.42 -5.73
N PRO A 134 2.64 14.56 -4.64
CA PRO A 134 1.23 14.24 -4.63
C PRO A 134 0.40 15.00 -5.68
N ASP A 135 0.82 16.21 -6.07
CA ASP A 135 0.10 17.01 -7.09
C ASP A 135 0.38 16.49 -8.51
N GLU A 136 1.54 15.88 -8.74
CA GLU A 136 1.96 15.39 -10.06
C GLU A 136 1.75 13.88 -10.23
N LEU A 137 1.73 13.11 -9.13
CA LEU A 137 1.69 11.65 -9.12
C LEU A 137 0.50 11.09 -9.92
N GLU A 138 -0.68 11.70 -9.77
CA GLU A 138 -1.88 11.29 -10.53
C GLU A 138 -1.65 11.48 -12.04
N THR A 139 -1.16 12.65 -12.44
CA THR A 139 -0.90 13.00 -13.84
C THR A 139 0.17 12.10 -14.45
N ILE A 140 1.27 11.86 -13.73
CA ILE A 140 2.37 11.00 -14.21
C ILE A 140 1.91 9.55 -14.33
N THR A 141 1.13 9.05 -13.35
CA THR A 141 0.57 7.70 -13.40
C THR A 141 -0.36 7.54 -14.60
N MET A 142 -1.24 8.51 -14.85
CA MET A 142 -2.12 8.51 -16.03
C MET A 142 -1.33 8.48 -17.33
N HIS A 143 -0.29 9.31 -17.46
CA HIS A 143 0.55 9.35 -18.64
C HIS A 143 1.22 7.99 -18.88
N LYS A 144 1.81 7.38 -17.84
CA LYS A 144 2.42 6.03 -17.92
C LYS A 144 1.40 4.95 -18.30
N ILE A 145 0.16 5.01 -17.80
CA ILE A 145 -0.91 4.07 -18.18
C ILE A 145 -1.23 4.19 -19.68
N LEU A 146 -1.39 5.42 -20.19
CA LEU A 146 -1.72 5.68 -21.59
C LEU A 146 -0.58 5.22 -22.53
N GLU A 147 0.67 5.49 -22.18
CA GLU A 147 1.85 5.04 -22.93
C GLU A 147 1.92 3.51 -23.00
N THR A 148 1.75 2.86 -21.84
CA THR A 148 1.82 1.40 -21.71
C THR A 148 0.68 0.70 -22.46
N THR A 149 -0.54 1.26 -22.39
CA THR A 149 -1.71 0.72 -23.11
C THR A 149 -1.49 0.77 -24.62
N THR A 150 -0.91 1.86 -25.13
CA THR A 150 -0.58 2.00 -26.56
C THR A 150 0.44 0.94 -26.99
N PHE A 151 1.43 0.64 -26.16
CA PHE A 151 2.40 -0.42 -26.42
C PHE A 151 1.73 -1.80 -26.51
N PHE A 152 0.91 -2.16 -25.52
CA PHE A 152 0.21 -3.46 -25.53
C PHE A 152 -0.79 -3.59 -26.69
N GLN A 153 -1.53 -2.53 -27.01
CA GLN A 153 -2.44 -2.51 -28.17
C GLN A 153 -1.70 -2.74 -29.48
N ARG A 154 -0.52 -2.11 -29.67
CA ARG A 154 0.32 -2.35 -30.85
C ARG A 154 0.88 -3.78 -30.88
N ALA A 155 1.34 -4.30 -29.75
CA ALA A 155 1.85 -5.66 -29.66
C ALA A 155 0.79 -6.71 -30.01
N VAL A 156 -0.44 -6.57 -29.50
CA VAL A 156 -1.57 -7.45 -29.83
C VAL A 156 -1.95 -7.34 -31.32
N TYR A 157 -1.95 -6.14 -31.89
CA TYR A 157 -2.23 -5.95 -33.30
C TYR A 157 -1.19 -6.62 -34.21
N LEU A 158 0.10 -6.47 -33.88
CA LEU A 158 1.20 -7.08 -34.63
C LEU A 158 1.18 -8.61 -34.53
N VAL A 159 0.95 -9.17 -33.35
CA VAL A 159 0.86 -10.63 -33.15
C VAL A 159 -0.37 -11.21 -33.86
N SER A 160 -1.52 -10.53 -33.78
CA SER A 160 -2.74 -10.95 -34.49
C SER A 160 -2.52 -10.96 -36.02
N SER A 161 -1.86 -9.93 -36.54
CA SER A 161 -1.57 -9.81 -37.98
C SER A 161 -0.58 -10.88 -38.48
N VAL A 162 0.40 -11.27 -37.66
CA VAL A 162 1.34 -12.36 -37.97
C VAL A 162 0.64 -13.73 -37.92
N SER A 163 -0.26 -13.95 -36.96
CA SER A 163 -1.03 -15.20 -36.86
C SER A 163 -2.05 -15.39 -37.99
N GLU A 164 -2.50 -14.31 -38.64
CA GLU A 164 -3.31 -14.38 -39.87
C GLU A 164 -2.48 -14.72 -41.11
N PHE A 165 -1.17 -14.40 -41.10
CA PHE A 165 -0.25 -14.68 -42.21
C PHE A 165 0.26 -16.13 -42.22
N GLU A 166 0.31 -16.81 -41.07
CA GLU A 166 0.66 -18.25 -40.97
C GLU A 166 -0.52 -19.19 -41.29
N ARG A 167 -1.72 -18.65 -41.62
CA ARG A 167 -2.90 -19.43 -42.02
C ARG A 167 -3.14 -19.49 -43.54
N PHE A 168 -2.21 -19.01 -44.34
CA PHE A 168 -2.19 -19.11 -45.80
C PHE A 168 -0.93 -19.84 -46.28
#